data_AF-A0A5F2GW58-F1
#
_entry.id   AF-A0A5F2GW58-F1
#
_cell.length_a   1.000
_cell.length_b   1.000
_cell.length_c   1.000
_cell.angle_alpha   90.00
_cell.angle_beta   90.00
_cell.angle_gamma   90.00
#
_symmetry.space_group_name_H-M   'P 1'
#
loop_
_entity.id
_entity.type
_entity.pdbx_description
1 polymer ?
#
loop_
_entity_poly.entity_id
_entity_poly.type
_entity_poly.pdbx_seq_one_letter_code
_entity_poly.pdbx_strand_id
1 'polypeptide(L)'
;MTKKPDILRIAIAQLNPTVGDVAGNLAKAREARADAARQGADIVLYTELFLAGYPPEDLVLKPAFLKACEQAAEDFAKDTADGGPGVIIGTPLKRKSGTHNSIIVADGGKTLAERYKLDLPNYGEFDEKRVFQAGPELQGPVNFRGVRIGIPICEDIWGEVAVCETLAESGAEILLVPNGSPYYRAKIDVRHQVVIRQVIECGLPMIYANQLGGQDELIFDGASFAIGADKTLAFQMSQFEEAVDVTTWKRTQDGWACSEGPMSKIPEREEADYRACMLGLRDYVNKNGFKNVVLGLSGGIDSAICAALAVDALGEERLRAVMMPYRYTSKDSLKDAEDCARALGCRYDIVPIFEPVEGFLHTLTQMFEGTKEGITEENLQSRARGTILMAISNKFGSMVVTTGNKSEMSVGYATLYGDMNGGFNPIKDLYKMQVYALSRWRNSHVPPGALGPSGEVIPKNIIDKAPSAELRENQTDQDSLPPYPVLDDILECLVENEMGVDDIVARGHDRATVARVEHLLYIAEYKRRQAAPGVKITRKNFGRDRRYPITNRFRDGR
;
A
#
# COMPACT_ATOMS: atom_id res chain seq x y z
N MET A 1 10.60 -9.63 -47.42
CA MET A 1 10.11 -8.63 -46.44
C MET A 1 8.87 -9.23 -45.80
N THR A 2 8.90 -9.54 -44.51
CA THR A 2 7.70 -9.95 -43.77
C THR A 2 6.72 -8.78 -43.75
N LYS A 3 5.45 -9.04 -44.11
CA LYS A 3 4.39 -8.03 -44.09
C LYS A 3 4.24 -7.50 -42.67
N LYS A 4 4.21 -6.17 -42.48
CA LYS A 4 3.95 -5.57 -41.16
C LYS A 4 2.59 -6.07 -40.66
N PRO A 5 2.46 -6.45 -39.37
CA PRO A 5 1.19 -6.89 -38.84
C PRO A 5 0.20 -5.72 -38.79
N ASP A 6 -1.06 -6.02 -39.13
CA ASP A 6 -2.20 -5.10 -39.04
C ASP A 6 -2.97 -5.27 -37.72
N ILE A 7 -2.65 -6.30 -36.94
CA ILE A 7 -3.23 -6.63 -35.63
C ILE A 7 -2.08 -6.94 -34.67
N LEU A 8 -2.14 -6.42 -33.45
CA LEU A 8 -1.22 -6.71 -32.35
C LEU A 8 -2.05 -7.02 -31.10
N ARG A 9 -1.92 -8.22 -30.54
CA ARG A 9 -2.56 -8.62 -29.28
C ARG A 9 -1.58 -8.51 -28.13
N ILE A 10 -1.91 -7.71 -27.14
CA ILE A 10 -1.05 -7.40 -26.00
C ILE A 10 -1.72 -7.92 -24.74
N ALA A 11 -1.08 -8.87 -24.07
CA ALA A 11 -1.48 -9.30 -22.74
C ALA A 11 -0.87 -8.37 -21.69
N ILE A 12 -1.69 -7.84 -20.78
CA ILE A 12 -1.23 -7.02 -19.66
C ILE A 12 -1.22 -7.89 -18.41
N ALA A 13 -0.03 -8.13 -17.87
CA ALA A 13 0.16 -8.94 -16.67
C ALA A 13 0.11 -8.07 -15.41
N GLN A 14 -1.11 -7.78 -14.94
CA GLN A 14 -1.35 -7.12 -13.66
C GLN A 14 -1.29 -8.15 -12.54
N LEU A 15 -0.09 -8.36 -12.01
CA LEU A 15 0.22 -9.49 -11.14
C LEU A 15 0.86 -9.04 -9.82
N ASN A 16 0.88 -9.95 -8.85
CA ASN A 16 1.38 -9.70 -7.49
C ASN A 16 2.73 -10.38 -7.22
N PRO A 17 3.87 -9.80 -7.66
CA PRO A 17 5.20 -10.33 -7.37
C PRO A 17 5.58 -10.11 -5.89
N THR A 18 6.53 -10.91 -5.41
CA THR A 18 7.09 -10.81 -4.06
C THR A 18 8.53 -10.33 -4.13
N VAL A 19 8.87 -9.26 -3.40
CA VAL A 19 10.24 -8.73 -3.40
C VAL A 19 11.23 -9.81 -2.96
N GLY A 20 12.27 -10.03 -3.77
CA GLY A 20 13.33 -10.99 -3.47
C GLY A 20 13.05 -12.45 -3.91
N ASP A 21 11.79 -12.84 -4.15
CA ASP A 21 11.43 -14.18 -4.61
C ASP A 21 11.56 -14.30 -6.14
N VAL A 22 12.78 -14.19 -6.64
CA VAL A 22 13.06 -14.19 -8.09
C VAL A 22 12.55 -15.46 -8.78
N ALA A 23 12.68 -16.61 -8.12
CA ALA A 23 12.23 -17.89 -8.66
C ALA A 23 10.70 -17.98 -8.73
N GLY A 24 10.00 -17.57 -7.66
CA GLY A 24 8.54 -17.52 -7.64
C GLY A 24 7.98 -16.50 -8.62
N ASN A 25 8.59 -15.32 -8.71
CA ASN A 25 8.21 -14.29 -9.68
C ASN A 25 8.42 -14.78 -11.13
N LEU A 26 9.51 -15.47 -11.42
CA LEU A 26 9.74 -16.08 -12.73
C LEU A 26 8.71 -17.17 -13.04
N ALA A 27 8.36 -18.02 -12.07
CA ALA A 27 7.31 -19.03 -12.24
C ALA A 27 5.95 -18.38 -12.54
N LYS A 28 5.60 -17.32 -11.81
CA LYS A 28 4.39 -16.52 -12.04
C LYS A 28 4.41 -15.86 -13.43
N ALA A 29 5.56 -15.34 -13.87
CA ALA A 29 5.71 -14.80 -15.22
C ALA A 29 5.45 -15.87 -16.29
N ARG A 30 6.03 -17.07 -16.14
CA ARG A 30 5.82 -18.19 -17.07
C ARG A 30 4.36 -18.64 -17.15
N GLU A 31 3.67 -18.72 -16.01
CA GLU A 31 2.25 -19.06 -15.96
C GLU A 31 1.40 -18.03 -16.72
N ALA A 32 1.63 -16.75 -16.46
CA ALA A 32 0.95 -15.66 -17.16
C ALA A 32 1.25 -15.67 -18.67
N ARG A 33 2.49 -15.98 -19.08
CA ARG A 33 2.86 -16.12 -20.49
C ARG A 33 2.11 -17.28 -21.15
N ALA A 34 2.02 -18.40 -20.46
CA ALA A 34 1.28 -19.57 -20.95
C ALA A 34 -0.21 -19.27 -21.08
N ASP A 35 -0.79 -18.51 -20.16
CA ASP A 35 -2.19 -18.08 -20.25
C ASP A 35 -2.43 -17.10 -21.41
N ALA A 36 -1.58 -16.09 -21.54
CA ALA A 36 -1.60 -15.16 -22.65
C ALA A 36 -1.47 -15.88 -24.01
N ALA A 37 -0.63 -16.92 -24.09
CA ALA A 37 -0.50 -17.73 -25.30
C ALA A 37 -1.80 -18.47 -25.66
N ARG A 38 -2.51 -19.04 -24.67
CA ARG A 38 -3.83 -19.68 -24.88
C ARG A 38 -4.88 -18.69 -25.37
N GLN A 39 -4.80 -17.44 -24.91
CA GLN A 39 -5.65 -16.34 -25.33
C GLN A 39 -5.20 -15.71 -26.68
N GLY A 40 -4.12 -16.20 -27.29
CA GLY A 40 -3.65 -15.76 -28.60
C GLY A 40 -2.88 -14.44 -28.59
N ALA A 41 -2.30 -14.03 -27.46
CA ALA A 41 -1.46 -12.84 -27.37
C ALA A 41 -0.20 -12.96 -28.24
N ASP A 42 0.26 -11.84 -28.78
CA ASP A 42 1.53 -11.72 -29.49
C ASP A 42 2.68 -11.35 -28.55
N ILE A 43 2.40 -10.55 -27.52
CA ILE A 43 3.38 -10.07 -26.54
C ILE A 43 2.73 -9.92 -25.17
N VAL A 44 3.51 -10.18 -24.11
CA VAL A 44 3.09 -9.97 -22.71
C VAL A 44 3.86 -8.80 -22.10
N LEU A 45 3.13 -7.84 -21.55
CA LEU A 45 3.64 -6.68 -20.83
C LEU A 45 3.56 -6.93 -19.32
N TYR A 46 4.72 -7.08 -18.68
CA TYR A 46 4.84 -7.14 -17.22
C TYR A 46 5.23 -5.77 -16.65
N THR A 47 5.16 -5.66 -15.33
CA THR A 47 5.32 -4.39 -14.61
C THR A 47 6.79 -4.08 -14.28
N GLU A 48 7.01 -2.88 -13.77
CA GLU A 48 8.34 -2.41 -13.36
C GLU A 48 8.99 -3.35 -12.35
N LEU A 49 10.28 -3.70 -12.58
CA LEU A 49 11.06 -4.62 -11.76
C LEU A 49 10.38 -5.96 -11.39
N PHE A 50 9.42 -6.44 -12.19
CA PHE A 50 8.61 -7.63 -11.88
C PHE A 50 9.39 -8.83 -11.34
N LEU A 51 10.54 -9.19 -11.94
CA LEU A 51 11.34 -10.35 -11.51
C LEU A 51 11.93 -10.15 -10.11
N ALA A 52 12.32 -8.92 -9.78
CA ALA A 52 12.84 -8.57 -8.46
C ALA A 52 11.73 -8.34 -7.42
N GLY A 53 10.53 -7.99 -7.88
CA GLY A 53 9.51 -7.30 -7.09
C GLY A 53 9.88 -5.84 -6.84
N TYR A 54 8.90 -5.02 -6.46
CA TYR A 54 9.07 -3.58 -6.28
C TYR A 54 8.45 -3.09 -4.95
N PRO A 55 9.11 -2.19 -4.19
CA PRO A 55 10.50 -1.75 -4.35
C PRO A 55 11.50 -2.71 -3.69
N PRO A 56 12.64 -3.05 -4.33
CA PRO A 56 13.66 -3.94 -3.75
C PRO A 56 14.63 -3.26 -2.77
N GLU A 57 14.64 -1.93 -2.70
CA GLU A 57 15.53 -1.14 -1.83
C GLU A 57 17.03 -1.53 -1.96
N ASP A 58 17.76 -1.55 -0.85
CA ASP A 58 19.18 -1.90 -0.79
C ASP A 58 19.48 -3.35 -1.24
N LEU A 59 18.47 -4.19 -1.48
CA LEU A 59 18.68 -5.52 -2.04
C LEU A 59 19.36 -5.46 -3.42
N VAL A 60 19.08 -4.40 -4.18
CA VAL A 60 19.73 -4.06 -5.45
C VAL A 60 21.25 -3.92 -5.29
N LEU A 61 21.73 -3.47 -4.14
CA LEU A 61 23.17 -3.33 -3.88
C LEU A 61 23.87 -4.68 -3.65
N LYS A 62 23.13 -5.79 -3.47
CA LYS A 62 23.69 -7.13 -3.29
C LYS A 62 24.00 -7.77 -4.65
N PRO A 63 25.27 -8.03 -4.99
CA PRO A 63 25.63 -8.59 -6.31
C PRO A 63 24.99 -9.94 -6.62
N ALA A 64 24.78 -10.78 -5.59
CA ALA A 64 24.12 -12.07 -5.76
C ALA A 64 22.65 -11.94 -6.18
N PHE A 65 21.95 -10.92 -5.67
CA PHE A 65 20.55 -10.66 -6.03
C PHE A 65 20.43 -10.19 -7.47
N LEU A 66 21.28 -9.23 -7.89
CA LEU A 66 21.35 -8.77 -9.28
C LEU A 66 21.62 -9.93 -10.23
N LYS A 67 22.61 -10.77 -9.93
CA LYS A 67 22.93 -11.94 -10.74
C LYS A 67 21.75 -12.91 -10.86
N ALA A 68 20.99 -13.12 -9.79
CA ALA A 68 19.80 -13.97 -9.81
C ALA A 68 18.71 -13.39 -10.72
N CYS A 69 18.47 -12.08 -10.64
CA CYS A 69 17.50 -11.37 -11.50
C CYS A 69 17.91 -11.39 -12.98
N GLU A 70 19.20 -11.19 -13.26
CA GLU A 70 19.75 -11.26 -14.62
C GLU A 70 19.60 -12.68 -15.20
N GLN A 71 19.97 -13.71 -14.44
CA GLN A 71 19.84 -15.10 -14.89
C GLN A 71 18.38 -15.47 -15.15
N ALA A 72 17.46 -15.05 -14.28
CA ALA A 72 16.03 -15.28 -14.45
C ALA A 72 15.49 -14.64 -15.74
N ALA A 73 15.94 -13.42 -16.06
CA ALA A 73 15.53 -12.74 -17.28
C ALA A 73 16.13 -13.41 -18.55
N GLU A 74 17.38 -13.85 -18.50
CA GLU A 74 18.01 -14.62 -19.57
C GLU A 74 17.29 -15.94 -19.82
N ASP A 75 16.92 -16.66 -18.76
CA ASP A 75 16.19 -17.91 -18.88
C ASP A 75 14.79 -17.68 -19.43
N PHE A 76 14.10 -16.64 -18.99
CA PHE A 76 12.79 -16.29 -19.54
C PHE A 76 12.85 -15.87 -21.01
N ALA A 77 13.92 -15.19 -21.43
CA ALA A 77 14.14 -14.86 -22.83
C ALA A 77 14.27 -16.14 -23.68
N LYS A 78 14.96 -17.18 -23.20
CA LYS A 78 15.07 -18.49 -23.89
C LYS A 78 13.72 -19.18 -24.01
N ASP A 79 12.85 -19.07 -23.00
CA ASP A 79 11.51 -19.66 -23.01
C ASP A 79 10.65 -19.15 -24.18
N THR A 80 10.96 -17.97 -24.74
CA THR A 80 10.27 -17.43 -25.91
C THR A 80 10.59 -18.14 -27.25
N ALA A 81 11.45 -19.17 -27.24
CA ALA A 81 11.81 -19.95 -28.43
C ALA A 81 10.69 -20.89 -28.91
N ASP A 82 9.65 -21.11 -28.10
CA ASP A 82 8.53 -22.03 -28.36
C ASP A 82 7.52 -21.51 -29.42
N GLY A 83 7.75 -20.32 -29.97
CA GLY A 83 6.86 -19.68 -30.95
C GLY A 83 5.65 -18.98 -30.35
N GLY A 84 5.52 -18.96 -29.02
CA GLY A 84 4.49 -18.23 -28.30
C GLY A 84 4.69 -16.71 -28.27
N PRO A 85 4.04 -15.99 -27.34
CA PRO A 85 4.18 -14.55 -27.23
C PRO A 85 5.60 -14.14 -26.82
N GLY A 86 6.04 -12.99 -27.32
CA GLY A 86 7.21 -12.29 -26.78
C GLY A 86 6.91 -11.72 -25.39
N VAL A 87 7.93 -11.18 -24.72
CA VAL A 87 7.79 -10.62 -23.37
C VAL A 87 8.49 -9.28 -23.22
N ILE A 88 7.89 -8.41 -22.42
CA ILE A 88 8.46 -7.17 -21.90
C ILE A 88 8.48 -7.30 -20.38
N ILE A 89 9.65 -7.53 -19.79
CA ILE A 89 9.79 -7.93 -18.39
C ILE A 89 10.72 -6.99 -17.61
N GLY A 90 10.26 -6.51 -16.45
CA GLY A 90 11.04 -5.64 -15.57
C GLY A 90 12.05 -6.40 -14.71
N THR A 91 13.28 -5.91 -14.64
CA THR A 91 14.37 -6.49 -13.85
C THR A 91 15.51 -5.47 -13.63
N PRO A 92 16.23 -5.50 -12.50
CA PRO A 92 17.42 -4.68 -12.34
C PRO A 92 18.60 -5.29 -13.13
N LEU A 93 19.34 -4.46 -13.87
CA LEU A 93 20.50 -4.89 -14.64
C LEU A 93 21.76 -4.13 -14.21
N LYS A 94 22.89 -4.83 -14.12
CA LYS A 94 24.20 -4.23 -13.91
C LYS A 94 25.00 -4.23 -15.19
N ARG A 95 25.36 -3.04 -15.66
CA ARG A 95 26.18 -2.82 -16.86
C ARG A 95 27.36 -1.92 -16.50
N LYS A 96 28.22 -1.62 -17.49
CA LYS A 96 29.36 -0.72 -17.30
C LYS A 96 28.93 0.69 -16.89
N SER A 97 27.76 1.14 -17.34
CA SER A 97 27.14 2.44 -17.01
C SER A 97 26.57 2.52 -15.59
N GLY A 98 26.42 1.41 -14.88
CA GLY A 98 25.84 1.37 -13.55
C GLY A 98 24.85 0.22 -13.35
N THR A 99 24.13 0.28 -12.24
CA THR A 99 22.98 -0.56 -11.96
C THR A 99 21.73 0.22 -12.32
N HIS A 100 20.84 -0.37 -13.10
CA HIS A 100 19.70 0.34 -13.68
C HIS A 100 18.38 -0.36 -13.34
N ASN A 101 17.34 0.44 -13.16
CA ASN A 101 15.96 -0.03 -13.24
C ASN A 101 15.64 -0.25 -14.72
N SER A 102 15.38 -1.51 -15.10
CA SER A 102 15.47 -1.93 -16.50
C SER A 102 14.28 -2.77 -16.94
N ILE A 103 14.10 -2.83 -18.24
CA ILE A 103 13.20 -3.74 -18.95
C ILE A 103 13.99 -4.55 -19.96
N ILE A 104 13.70 -5.84 -20.04
CA ILE A 104 14.14 -6.73 -21.12
C ILE A 104 12.97 -6.99 -22.07
N VAL A 105 13.21 -6.82 -23.37
CA VAL A 105 12.30 -7.25 -24.43
C VAL A 105 12.87 -8.50 -25.07
N ALA A 106 12.12 -9.59 -25.09
CA ALA A 106 12.57 -10.87 -25.65
C ALA A 106 11.52 -11.51 -26.57
N ASP A 107 11.99 -12.16 -27.63
CA ASP A 107 11.17 -12.92 -28.59
C ASP A 107 12.03 -13.97 -29.31
N GLY A 108 11.45 -15.11 -29.66
CA GLY A 108 12.13 -16.16 -30.44
C GLY A 108 13.40 -16.71 -29.78
N GLY A 109 13.43 -16.79 -28.45
CA GLY A 109 14.52 -17.35 -27.67
C GLY A 109 15.69 -16.39 -27.39
N LYS A 110 15.54 -15.10 -27.71
CA LYS A 110 16.60 -14.09 -27.58
C LYS A 110 16.09 -12.78 -26.99
N THR A 111 16.99 -12.08 -26.31
CA THR A 111 16.80 -10.68 -25.94
C THR A 111 16.90 -9.81 -27.20
N LEU A 112 15.82 -9.08 -27.51
CA LEU A 112 15.78 -8.10 -28.58
C LEU A 112 16.41 -6.77 -28.15
N ALA A 113 16.17 -6.37 -26.89
CA ALA A 113 16.62 -5.08 -26.37
C ALA A 113 16.59 -5.02 -24.83
N GLU A 114 17.43 -4.13 -24.30
CA GLU A 114 17.41 -3.67 -22.90
C GLU A 114 16.99 -2.19 -22.89
N ARG A 115 16.10 -1.81 -21.98
CA ARG A 115 15.68 -0.43 -21.74
C ARG A 115 15.94 -0.07 -20.28
N TYR A 116 16.31 1.18 -20.02
CA TYR A 116 16.74 1.70 -18.73
C TYR A 116 15.93 2.95 -18.41
N LYS A 117 15.42 3.00 -17.20
CA LYS A 117 14.65 4.14 -16.70
C LYS A 117 15.54 5.39 -16.66
N LEU A 118 15.04 6.51 -17.17
CA LEU A 118 15.81 7.75 -17.29
C LEU A 118 15.50 8.70 -16.13
N ASP A 119 14.22 8.91 -15.84
CA ASP A 119 13.81 9.70 -14.68
C ASP A 119 13.70 8.80 -13.45
N LEU A 120 14.51 9.08 -12.43
CA LEU A 120 14.56 8.28 -11.21
C LEU A 120 13.88 9.06 -10.07
N PRO A 121 12.72 8.61 -9.58
CA PRO A 121 12.02 9.30 -8.51
C PRO A 121 12.84 9.24 -7.21
N ASN A 122 12.96 10.40 -6.55
CA ASN A 122 13.67 10.54 -5.28
C ASN A 122 12.93 11.51 -4.33
N TYR A 123 11.61 11.37 -4.31
CA TYR A 123 10.68 12.14 -3.50
C TYR A 123 9.60 11.20 -2.93
N GLY A 124 8.92 11.63 -1.87
CA GLY A 124 7.89 10.82 -1.20
C GLY A 124 8.45 9.48 -0.71
N GLU A 125 7.84 8.39 -1.18
CA GLU A 125 8.19 7.02 -0.83
C GLU A 125 9.40 6.46 -1.59
N PHE A 126 9.88 7.16 -2.61
CA PHE A 126 10.93 6.70 -3.51
C PHE A 126 12.31 7.28 -3.17
N ASP A 127 13.34 6.42 -3.20
CA ASP A 127 14.75 6.80 -3.10
C ASP A 127 15.56 6.11 -4.24
N GLU A 128 15.06 6.09 -5.49
CA GLU A 128 15.69 5.31 -6.57
C GLU A 128 17.12 5.77 -6.89
N LYS A 129 17.42 7.07 -6.76
CA LYS A 129 18.79 7.59 -6.99
C LYS A 129 19.82 7.06 -5.99
N ARG A 130 19.38 6.45 -4.88
CA ARG A 130 20.26 5.75 -3.94
C ARG A 130 20.83 4.47 -4.54
N VAL A 131 20.03 3.73 -5.30
CA VAL A 131 20.33 2.34 -5.70
C VAL A 131 20.48 2.15 -7.21
N PHE A 132 19.96 3.08 -8.01
CA PHE A 132 20.04 3.06 -9.47
C PHE A 132 20.77 4.28 -10.05
N GLN A 133 21.31 4.10 -11.24
CA GLN A 133 21.78 5.16 -12.13
C GLN A 133 20.77 5.31 -13.26
N ALA A 134 20.53 6.55 -13.68
CA ALA A 134 19.68 6.82 -14.85
C ALA A 134 20.25 6.13 -16.09
N GLY A 135 19.39 5.80 -17.06
CA GLY A 135 19.81 5.32 -18.37
C GLY A 135 20.89 6.23 -18.99
N PRO A 136 21.93 5.68 -19.63
CA PRO A 136 23.06 6.48 -20.11
C PRO A 136 22.71 7.39 -21.29
N GLU A 137 21.64 7.10 -22.02
CA GLU A 137 21.18 7.86 -23.19
C GLU A 137 19.66 7.68 -23.39
N LEU A 138 19.03 8.61 -24.11
CA LEU A 138 17.66 8.45 -24.59
C LEU A 138 17.59 7.28 -25.59
N GLN A 139 16.66 6.36 -25.36
CA GLN A 139 16.60 5.11 -26.11
C GLN A 139 15.42 5.12 -27.09
N GLY A 140 15.67 4.76 -28.35
CA GLY A 140 14.62 4.63 -29.36
C GLY A 140 13.70 3.41 -29.17
N PRO A 141 12.65 3.27 -30.00
CA PRO A 141 11.71 2.14 -29.90
C PRO A 141 12.36 0.80 -30.22
N VAL A 142 11.75 -0.28 -29.73
CA VAL A 142 12.13 -1.67 -30.03
C VAL A 142 11.29 -2.18 -31.19
N ASN A 143 11.92 -2.75 -32.22
CA ASN A 143 11.19 -3.44 -33.29
C ASN A 143 10.80 -4.85 -32.84
N PHE A 144 9.51 -5.05 -32.55
CA PHE A 144 8.91 -6.33 -32.24
C PHE A 144 8.03 -6.78 -33.42
N ARG A 145 8.46 -7.84 -34.12
CA ARG A 145 7.74 -8.44 -35.27
C ARG A 145 7.23 -7.43 -36.31
N GLY A 146 7.97 -6.33 -36.53
CA GLY A 146 7.63 -5.28 -37.50
C GLY A 146 6.86 -4.09 -36.94
N VAL A 147 6.56 -4.08 -35.63
CA VAL A 147 5.95 -2.95 -34.90
C VAL A 147 7.02 -2.28 -34.03
N ARG A 148 7.16 -0.96 -34.14
CA ARG A 148 8.08 -0.19 -33.30
C ARG A 148 7.39 0.24 -32.00
N ILE A 149 7.78 -0.39 -30.90
CA ILE A 149 7.18 -0.19 -29.57
C ILE A 149 8.09 0.72 -28.74
N GLY A 150 7.54 1.83 -28.22
CA GLY A 150 8.22 2.65 -27.22
C GLY A 150 7.94 2.14 -25.81
N ILE A 151 8.93 2.19 -24.92
CA ILE A 151 8.84 1.60 -23.57
C ILE A 151 9.44 2.57 -22.54
N PRO A 152 8.76 3.68 -22.21
CA PRO A 152 9.11 4.47 -21.04
C PRO A 152 8.77 3.68 -19.77
N ILE A 153 9.48 3.92 -18.66
CA ILE A 153 9.31 3.17 -17.42
C ILE A 153 8.84 4.13 -16.32
N CYS A 154 7.61 3.92 -15.87
CA CYS A 154 7.03 4.63 -14.72
C CYS A 154 7.28 6.15 -14.71
N GLU A 155 8.15 6.66 -13.84
CA GLU A 155 8.49 8.09 -13.72
C GLU A 155 8.86 8.78 -15.06
N ASP A 156 9.37 8.05 -16.05
CA ASP A 156 9.68 8.56 -17.39
C ASP A 156 8.50 9.28 -18.08
N ILE A 157 7.25 9.05 -17.63
CA ILE A 157 6.05 9.70 -18.18
C ILE A 157 5.53 10.87 -17.32
N TRP A 158 6.09 11.10 -16.13
CA TRP A 158 5.60 12.11 -15.16
C TRP A 158 6.31 13.46 -15.32
N GLY A 159 7.62 13.41 -15.56
CA GLY A 159 8.50 14.57 -15.55
C GLY A 159 8.53 15.37 -16.85
N GLU A 160 9.60 16.15 -16.99
CA GLU A 160 9.93 16.95 -18.18
C GLU A 160 11.00 16.27 -19.04
N VAL A 161 11.50 15.10 -18.63
CA VAL A 161 12.36 14.29 -19.47
C VAL A 161 11.49 13.80 -20.63
N ALA A 162 11.63 14.42 -21.81
CA ALA A 162 10.79 14.24 -22.99
C ALA A 162 10.95 12.84 -23.65
N VAL A 163 10.86 11.77 -22.85
CA VAL A 163 11.05 10.38 -23.25
C VAL A 163 9.97 9.97 -24.25
N CYS A 164 8.71 10.32 -23.99
CA CYS A 164 7.60 9.97 -24.88
C CYS A 164 7.70 10.68 -26.24
N GLU A 165 8.02 11.98 -26.24
CA GLU A 165 8.27 12.76 -27.46
C GLU A 165 9.44 12.14 -28.26
N THR A 166 10.58 11.90 -27.61
CA THR A 166 11.76 11.29 -28.26
C THR A 166 11.43 9.92 -28.87
N LEU A 167 10.65 9.09 -28.18
CA LEU A 167 10.20 7.79 -28.69
C LEU A 167 9.30 7.96 -29.93
N ALA A 168 8.37 8.91 -29.91
CA ALA A 168 7.51 9.19 -31.05
C ALA A 168 8.31 9.73 -32.26
N GLU A 169 9.20 10.69 -32.06
CA GLU A 169 10.04 11.26 -33.12
C GLU A 169 11.01 10.25 -33.72
N SER A 170 11.51 9.31 -32.90
CA SER A 170 12.32 8.17 -33.37
C SER A 170 11.49 7.03 -33.98
N GLY A 171 10.16 7.21 -34.06
CA GLY A 171 9.25 6.40 -34.85
C GLY A 171 8.51 5.31 -34.09
N ALA A 172 8.37 5.41 -32.77
CA ALA A 172 7.44 4.56 -32.03
C ALA A 172 6.03 4.67 -32.61
N GLU A 173 5.27 3.58 -32.55
CA GLU A 173 3.91 3.50 -33.06
C GLU A 173 2.87 3.33 -31.93
N ILE A 174 3.33 2.84 -30.78
CA ILE A 174 2.56 2.61 -29.55
C ILE A 174 3.54 2.64 -28.37
N LEU A 175 3.08 3.14 -27.22
CA LEU A 175 3.87 3.20 -25.99
C LEU A 175 3.34 2.19 -24.96
N LEU A 176 4.22 1.37 -24.41
CA LEU A 176 3.93 0.39 -23.37
C LEU A 176 4.72 0.74 -22.12
N VAL A 177 4.03 1.08 -21.04
CA VAL A 177 4.62 1.66 -19.82
C VAL A 177 4.49 0.67 -18.67
N PRO A 178 5.56 -0.03 -18.27
CA PRO A 178 5.61 -0.77 -17.02
C PRO A 178 5.71 0.18 -15.82
N ASN A 179 4.88 -0.04 -14.79
CA ASN A 179 4.81 0.80 -13.61
C ASN A 179 4.82 -0.02 -12.31
N GLY A 180 5.52 0.49 -11.31
CA GLY A 180 5.35 0.19 -9.89
C GLY A 180 4.82 1.45 -9.20
N SER A 181 3.59 1.86 -9.52
CA SER A 181 2.96 3.06 -8.95
C SER A 181 2.12 2.68 -7.74
N PRO A 182 2.52 3.05 -6.51
CA PRO A 182 1.79 2.69 -5.31
C PRO A 182 0.50 3.50 -5.20
N TYR A 183 -0.49 2.99 -4.48
CA TYR A 183 -1.77 3.59 -4.20
C TYR A 183 -1.65 4.75 -3.21
N TYR A 184 -2.43 5.78 -3.48
CA TYR A 184 -3.05 6.61 -2.46
C TYR A 184 -4.44 6.98 -2.97
N ARG A 185 -5.32 7.45 -2.09
CA ARG A 185 -6.70 7.78 -2.43
C ARG A 185 -6.77 8.71 -3.66
N ALA A 186 -7.58 8.32 -4.64
CA ALA A 186 -7.79 9.04 -5.92
C ALA A 186 -6.57 9.15 -6.85
N LYS A 187 -5.50 8.36 -6.65
CA LYS A 187 -4.32 8.40 -7.54
C LYS A 187 -4.62 7.99 -8.98
N ILE A 188 -5.68 7.22 -9.23
CA ILE A 188 -6.05 6.80 -10.60
C ILE A 188 -6.31 8.00 -11.53
N ASP A 189 -6.99 9.03 -11.03
CA ASP A 189 -7.29 10.24 -11.80
C ASP A 189 -6.00 10.98 -12.18
N VAL A 190 -5.04 11.02 -11.25
CA VAL A 190 -3.71 11.59 -11.49
C VAL A 190 -2.97 10.80 -12.57
N ARG A 191 -3.01 9.46 -12.51
CA ARG A 191 -2.39 8.61 -13.54
C ARG A 191 -3.03 8.82 -14.90
N HIS A 192 -4.36 8.92 -14.98
CA HIS A 192 -5.08 9.23 -16.22
C HIS A 192 -4.64 10.58 -16.78
N GLN A 193 -4.57 11.63 -15.95
CA GLN A 193 -4.12 12.96 -16.38
C GLN A 193 -2.69 12.95 -16.93
N VAL A 194 -1.77 12.24 -16.26
CA VAL A 194 -0.38 12.09 -16.71
C VAL A 194 -0.33 11.41 -18.07
N VAL A 195 -1.02 10.29 -18.25
CA VAL A 195 -1.04 9.56 -19.53
C VAL A 195 -1.72 10.38 -20.63
N ILE A 196 -2.85 11.04 -20.35
CA ILE A 196 -3.53 11.91 -21.33
C ILE A 196 -2.60 13.03 -21.79
N ARG A 197 -1.86 13.68 -20.87
CA ARG A 197 -0.87 14.70 -21.23
C ARG A 197 0.16 14.14 -22.21
N GLN A 198 0.73 12.99 -21.91
CA GLN A 198 1.75 12.38 -22.77
C GLN A 198 1.19 11.96 -24.13
N VAL A 199 -0.04 11.43 -24.18
CA VAL A 199 -0.72 11.10 -25.44
C VAL A 199 -0.98 12.35 -26.29
N ILE A 200 -1.35 13.48 -25.66
CA ILE A 200 -1.51 14.77 -26.36
C ILE A 200 -0.18 15.21 -26.97
N GLU A 201 0.92 15.07 -26.22
CA GLU A 201 2.25 15.51 -26.61
C GLU A 201 2.86 14.65 -27.72
N CYS A 202 2.80 13.32 -27.58
CA CYS A 202 3.45 12.40 -28.52
C CYS A 202 2.55 11.90 -29.66
N GLY A 203 1.22 12.05 -29.53
CA GLY A 203 0.24 11.59 -30.52
C GLY A 203 0.09 10.07 -30.64
N LEU A 204 0.70 9.28 -29.74
CA LEU A 204 0.66 7.83 -29.76
C LEU A 204 -0.29 7.27 -28.69
N PRO A 205 -0.95 6.12 -28.94
CA PRO A 205 -1.66 5.42 -27.89
C PRO A 205 -0.67 4.90 -26.83
N MET A 206 -1.10 4.88 -25.57
CA MET A 206 -0.26 4.49 -24.44
C MET A 206 -0.98 3.48 -23.54
N ILE A 207 -0.30 2.36 -23.24
CA ILE A 207 -0.73 1.36 -22.28
C ILE A 207 0.04 1.54 -20.98
N TYR A 208 -0.69 1.69 -19.88
CA TYR A 208 -0.18 1.82 -18.52
C TYR A 208 -0.40 0.50 -17.77
N ALA A 209 0.65 -0.31 -17.61
CA ALA A 209 0.62 -1.56 -16.86
C ALA A 209 1.17 -1.34 -15.46
N ASN A 210 0.36 -1.55 -14.43
CA ASN A 210 0.74 -1.28 -13.04
C ASN A 210 0.79 -2.57 -12.20
N GLN A 211 1.75 -2.62 -11.29
CA GLN A 211 1.88 -3.72 -10.34
C GLN A 211 0.64 -3.83 -9.44
N LEU A 212 0.39 -5.03 -8.92
CA LEU A 212 -0.58 -5.30 -7.88
C LEU A 212 0.13 -5.83 -6.61
N GLY A 213 -0.44 -5.58 -5.44
CA GLY A 213 -0.07 -6.25 -4.19
C GLY A 213 0.46 -5.32 -3.10
N GLY A 214 0.48 -5.81 -1.87
CA GLY A 214 1.13 -5.14 -0.75
C GLY A 214 2.63 -5.46 -0.70
N GLN A 215 3.44 -4.44 -0.45
CA GLN A 215 4.86 -4.56 -0.11
C GLN A 215 5.17 -3.60 1.03
N ASP A 216 5.38 -4.17 2.22
CA ASP A 216 5.55 -3.43 3.47
C ASP A 216 4.42 -2.40 3.68
N GLU A 217 4.73 -1.10 3.63
CA GLU A 217 3.73 -0.04 3.81
C GLU A 217 2.97 0.31 2.52
N LEU A 218 3.53 -0.04 1.35
CA LEU A 218 2.98 0.36 0.06
C LEU A 218 1.99 -0.68 -0.46
N ILE A 219 0.93 -0.20 -1.08
CA ILE A 219 -0.01 -1.02 -1.85
C ILE A 219 0.12 -0.65 -3.31
N PHE A 220 0.24 -1.62 -4.19
CA PHE A 220 0.10 -1.44 -5.62
C PHE A 220 -1.30 -1.94 -5.99
N ASP A 221 -2.10 -1.05 -6.56
CA ASP A 221 -3.53 -1.25 -6.76
C ASP A 221 -3.87 -1.83 -8.13
N GLY A 222 -2.88 -2.04 -9.00
CA GLY A 222 -3.13 -2.42 -10.38
C GLY A 222 -3.88 -1.31 -11.11
N ALA A 223 -5.12 -1.57 -11.51
CA ALA A 223 -5.95 -0.69 -12.33
C ALA A 223 -5.25 -0.26 -13.62
N SER A 224 -4.55 -1.18 -14.27
CA SER A 224 -3.90 -0.97 -15.56
C SER A 224 -4.91 -0.49 -16.61
N PHE A 225 -4.51 0.41 -17.50
CA PHE A 225 -5.41 1.04 -18.45
C PHE A 225 -4.68 1.43 -19.74
N ALA A 226 -5.41 1.90 -20.74
CA ALA A 226 -4.79 2.57 -21.88
C ALA A 226 -5.60 3.79 -22.32
N ILE A 227 -4.88 4.79 -22.82
CA ILE A 227 -5.47 5.95 -23.49
C ILE A 227 -5.13 5.85 -24.98
N GLY A 228 -6.16 5.92 -25.83
CA GLY A 228 -6.00 5.90 -27.28
C GLY A 228 -5.41 7.20 -27.81
N ALA A 229 -4.90 7.20 -29.05
CA ALA A 229 -4.40 8.41 -29.71
C ALA A 229 -5.48 9.51 -29.87
N ASP A 230 -6.75 9.11 -29.81
CA ASP A 230 -7.93 10.00 -29.78
C ASP A 230 -8.20 10.61 -28.38
N LYS A 231 -7.33 10.37 -27.40
CA LYS A 231 -7.42 10.78 -25.99
C LYS A 231 -8.56 10.16 -25.20
N THR A 232 -9.17 9.09 -25.70
CA THR A 232 -10.22 8.36 -24.97
C THR A 232 -9.65 7.20 -24.16
N LEU A 233 -10.35 6.82 -23.09
CA LEU A 233 -10.02 5.63 -22.31
C LEU A 233 -10.34 4.39 -23.16
N ALA A 234 -9.28 3.72 -23.61
CA ALA A 234 -9.37 2.56 -24.50
C ALA A 234 -9.74 1.28 -23.75
N PHE A 235 -9.23 1.09 -22.54
CA PHE A 235 -9.60 0.01 -21.63
C PHE A 235 -9.23 0.39 -20.19
N GLN A 236 -9.86 -0.29 -19.22
CA GLN A 236 -9.56 -0.20 -17.78
C GLN A 236 -9.69 -1.59 -17.14
N MET A 237 -8.61 -2.10 -16.55
CA MET A 237 -8.60 -3.31 -15.74
C MET A 237 -9.08 -3.02 -14.31
N SER A 238 -9.53 -4.07 -13.61
CA SER A 238 -9.99 -3.98 -12.21
C SER A 238 -8.87 -3.49 -11.27
N GLN A 239 -9.25 -2.72 -10.25
CA GLN A 239 -8.35 -2.32 -9.16
C GLN A 239 -8.34 -3.41 -8.08
N PHE A 240 -7.18 -3.63 -7.45
CA PHE A 240 -6.98 -4.61 -6.37
C PHE A 240 -7.27 -6.09 -6.74
N GLU A 241 -7.18 -6.44 -8.02
CA GLU A 241 -7.44 -7.79 -8.55
C GLU A 241 -6.32 -8.24 -9.48
N GLU A 242 -5.86 -9.48 -9.32
CA GLU A 242 -4.83 -10.09 -10.16
C GLU A 242 -5.46 -10.58 -11.47
N ALA A 243 -4.89 -10.18 -12.60
CA ALA A 243 -5.45 -10.51 -13.92
C ALA A 243 -4.38 -10.49 -15.02
N VAL A 244 -4.62 -11.30 -16.05
CA VAL A 244 -3.90 -11.28 -17.33
C VAL A 244 -4.92 -11.08 -18.44
N ASP A 245 -5.12 -9.82 -18.85
CA ASP A 245 -6.10 -9.46 -19.87
C ASP A 245 -5.43 -9.23 -21.23
N VAL A 246 -5.96 -9.84 -22.28
CA VAL A 246 -5.51 -9.62 -23.67
C VAL A 246 -6.32 -8.51 -24.32
N THR A 247 -5.61 -7.50 -24.83
CA THR A 247 -6.19 -6.39 -25.59
C THR A 247 -5.82 -6.50 -27.07
N THR A 248 -6.77 -6.18 -27.95
CA THR A 248 -6.57 -6.29 -29.41
C THR A 248 -6.41 -4.91 -30.04
N TRP A 249 -5.23 -4.65 -30.59
CA TRP A 249 -4.89 -3.40 -31.28
C TRP A 249 -4.90 -3.62 -32.80
N LYS A 250 -5.51 -2.70 -33.54
CA LYS A 250 -5.57 -2.74 -35.00
C LYS A 250 -4.90 -1.51 -35.60
N ARG A 251 -4.15 -1.72 -36.67
CA ARG A 251 -3.53 -0.65 -37.44
C ARG A 251 -4.59 0.04 -38.30
N THR A 252 -4.68 1.35 -38.17
CA THR A 252 -5.57 2.23 -38.94
C THR A 252 -4.75 3.23 -39.76
N GLN A 253 -5.42 4.14 -40.47
CA GLN A 253 -4.74 5.24 -41.17
C GLN A 253 -4.07 6.22 -40.20
N ASP A 254 -4.64 6.36 -39.00
CA ASP A 254 -4.22 7.32 -37.97
C ASP A 254 -3.32 6.69 -36.89
N GLY A 255 -2.86 5.45 -37.09
CA GLY A 255 -2.03 4.71 -36.14
C GLY A 255 -2.74 3.51 -35.51
N TRP A 256 -2.29 3.07 -34.34
CA TRP A 256 -2.88 1.93 -33.63
C TRP A 256 -4.11 2.34 -32.83
N ALA A 257 -5.19 1.57 -32.93
CA ALA A 257 -6.40 1.75 -32.14
C ALA A 257 -6.75 0.47 -31.39
N CYS A 258 -7.11 0.59 -30.11
CA CYS A 258 -7.64 -0.53 -29.34
C CYS A 258 -9.05 -0.86 -29.87
N SER A 259 -9.30 -2.13 -30.16
CA SER A 259 -10.59 -2.63 -30.62
C SER A 259 -11.30 -3.53 -29.61
N GLU A 260 -10.58 -4.00 -28.59
CA GLU A 260 -11.09 -4.91 -27.57
C GLU A 260 -10.21 -4.83 -26.32
N GLY A 261 -10.86 -4.67 -25.15
CA GLY A 261 -10.23 -4.63 -23.84
C GLY A 261 -11.28 -4.51 -22.72
N PRO A 262 -10.91 -4.76 -21.46
CA PRO A 262 -11.83 -4.67 -20.32
C PRO A 262 -12.24 -3.22 -20.03
N MET A 263 -13.39 -3.04 -19.39
CA MET A 263 -13.86 -1.73 -18.93
C MET A 263 -14.43 -1.87 -17.51
N SER A 264 -13.53 -2.13 -16.55
CA SER A 264 -13.87 -2.30 -15.14
C SER A 264 -14.20 -0.97 -14.48
N LYS A 265 -15.12 -1.01 -13.50
CA LYS A 265 -15.38 0.12 -12.60
C LYS A 265 -14.32 0.18 -11.51
N ILE A 266 -13.77 1.36 -11.26
CA ILE A 266 -12.81 1.60 -10.17
C ILE A 266 -13.58 1.87 -8.88
N PRO A 267 -13.23 1.21 -7.75
CA PRO A 267 -13.84 1.52 -6.46
C PRO A 267 -13.44 2.94 -6.02
N GLU A 268 -14.35 3.59 -5.31
CA GLU A 268 -14.15 4.95 -4.81
C GLU A 268 -14.19 4.97 -3.28
N ARG A 269 -13.55 6.00 -2.70
CA ARG A 269 -13.65 6.35 -1.27
C ARG A 269 -13.43 5.15 -0.35
N GLU A 270 -14.41 4.82 0.50
CA GLU A 270 -14.31 3.80 1.54
C GLU A 270 -14.02 2.41 0.97
N GLU A 271 -14.57 2.06 -0.20
CA GLU A 271 -14.30 0.76 -0.82
C GLU A 271 -12.82 0.64 -1.20
N ALA A 272 -12.26 1.67 -1.83
CA ALA A 272 -10.87 1.66 -2.27
C ALA A 272 -9.91 1.58 -1.08
N ASP A 273 -10.13 2.39 -0.05
CA ASP A 273 -9.29 2.37 1.16
C ASP A 273 -9.40 1.04 1.91
N TYR A 274 -10.62 0.49 2.05
CA TYR A 274 -10.82 -0.80 2.70
C TYR A 274 -10.10 -1.93 1.94
N ARG A 275 -10.22 -1.96 0.61
CA ARG A 275 -9.54 -2.96 -0.23
C ARG A 275 -8.01 -2.81 -0.15
N ALA A 276 -7.48 -1.58 -0.08
CA ALA A 276 -6.06 -1.34 0.13
C ALA A 276 -5.57 -1.87 1.49
N CYS A 277 -6.28 -1.54 2.58
CA CYS A 277 -5.99 -2.04 3.93
C CYS A 277 -6.04 -3.57 4.01
N MET A 278 -7.07 -4.18 3.39
CA MET A 278 -7.26 -5.63 3.33
C MET A 278 -6.12 -6.31 2.55
N LEU A 279 -5.79 -5.81 1.36
CA LEU A 279 -4.71 -6.35 0.53
C LEU A 279 -3.35 -6.22 1.22
N GLY A 280 -3.07 -5.08 1.84
CA GLY A 280 -1.84 -4.86 2.60
C GLY A 280 -1.66 -5.83 3.75
N LEU A 281 -2.71 -6.04 4.56
CA LEU A 281 -2.68 -7.00 5.65
C LEU A 281 -2.51 -8.44 5.13
N ARG A 282 -3.27 -8.82 4.10
CA ARG A 282 -3.21 -10.15 3.47
C ARG A 282 -1.79 -10.45 3.01
N ASP A 283 -1.19 -9.53 2.27
CA ASP A 283 0.12 -9.73 1.66
C ASP A 283 1.23 -9.68 2.70
N TYR A 284 1.18 -8.75 3.66
CA TYR A 284 2.17 -8.71 4.73
C TYR A 284 2.22 -10.03 5.51
N VAL A 285 1.05 -10.59 5.86
CA VAL A 285 0.96 -11.86 6.59
C VAL A 285 1.46 -13.03 5.72
N ASN A 286 0.95 -13.16 4.50
CA ASN A 286 1.23 -14.32 3.66
C ASN A 286 2.65 -14.31 3.09
N LYS A 287 3.15 -13.17 2.60
CA LYS A 287 4.51 -13.06 2.02
C LYS A 287 5.61 -13.23 3.07
N ASN A 288 5.35 -12.89 4.34
CA ASN A 288 6.26 -13.17 5.45
C ASN A 288 6.05 -14.56 6.09
N GLY A 289 5.12 -15.37 5.58
CA GLY A 289 4.91 -16.75 6.02
C GLY A 289 4.16 -16.92 7.35
N PHE A 290 3.57 -15.87 7.90
CA PHE A 290 2.77 -15.95 9.11
C PHE A 290 1.50 -16.78 8.87
N LYS A 291 1.23 -17.71 9.78
CA LYS A 291 0.05 -18.58 9.66
C LYS A 291 -1.21 -17.93 10.20
N ASN A 292 -1.12 -17.16 11.27
CA ASN A 292 -2.28 -16.52 11.93
C ASN A 292 -1.92 -15.11 12.41
N VAL A 293 -2.94 -14.35 12.79
CA VAL A 293 -2.81 -13.05 13.46
C VAL A 293 -3.48 -13.06 14.83
N VAL A 294 -2.98 -12.22 15.72
CA VAL A 294 -3.58 -11.95 17.04
C VAL A 294 -3.75 -10.45 17.24
N LEU A 295 -4.87 -10.03 17.83
CA LEU A 295 -5.08 -8.64 18.20
C LEU A 295 -5.85 -8.51 19.52
N GLY A 296 -5.68 -7.36 20.18
CA GLY A 296 -6.53 -6.98 21.30
C GLY A 296 -7.87 -6.46 20.79
N LEU A 297 -8.97 -7.08 21.20
CA LEU A 297 -10.33 -6.63 20.86
C LEU A 297 -10.94 -5.93 22.07
N SER A 298 -10.84 -4.60 22.09
CA SER A 298 -11.21 -3.79 23.26
C SER A 298 -12.70 -3.49 23.36
N GLY A 299 -13.47 -3.76 22.30
CA GLY A 299 -14.82 -3.25 22.13
C GLY A 299 -14.87 -1.82 21.59
N GLY A 300 -13.71 -1.22 21.28
CA GLY A 300 -13.60 0.06 20.56
C GLY A 300 -13.54 -0.13 19.04
N ILE A 301 -13.88 0.93 18.30
CA ILE A 301 -14.03 0.89 16.84
C ILE A 301 -12.75 0.49 16.10
N ASP A 302 -11.58 0.96 16.56
CA ASP A 302 -10.32 0.70 15.85
C ASP A 302 -9.95 -0.79 15.87
N SER A 303 -10.14 -1.44 17.02
CA SER A 303 -9.93 -2.88 17.14
C SER A 303 -10.96 -3.70 16.35
N ALA A 304 -12.21 -3.23 16.28
CA ALA A 304 -13.28 -3.89 15.55
C ALA A 304 -13.06 -3.85 14.02
N ILE A 305 -12.67 -2.69 13.47
CA ILE A 305 -12.34 -2.60 12.04
C ILE A 305 -11.10 -3.42 11.69
N CYS A 306 -10.08 -3.45 12.55
CA CYS A 306 -8.91 -4.31 12.35
C CYS A 306 -9.28 -5.80 12.37
N ALA A 307 -10.22 -6.21 13.25
CA ALA A 307 -10.73 -7.58 13.27
C ALA A 307 -11.49 -7.92 11.98
N ALA A 308 -12.36 -7.03 11.50
CA ALA A 308 -13.08 -7.21 10.24
C ALA A 308 -12.10 -7.31 9.05
N LEU A 309 -11.11 -6.42 8.96
CA LEU A 309 -10.07 -6.46 7.93
C LEU A 309 -9.25 -7.76 8.00
N ALA A 310 -8.91 -8.24 9.20
CA ALA A 310 -8.18 -9.50 9.37
C ALA A 310 -8.98 -10.71 8.90
N VAL A 311 -10.27 -10.78 9.24
CA VAL A 311 -11.14 -11.87 8.77
C VAL A 311 -11.37 -11.80 7.27
N ASP A 312 -11.61 -10.61 6.70
CA ASP A 312 -11.76 -10.48 5.25
C ASP A 312 -10.48 -10.80 4.47
N ALA A 313 -9.33 -10.43 5.03
CA ALA A 313 -8.02 -10.68 4.42
C ALA A 313 -7.61 -12.15 4.49
N LEU A 314 -7.87 -12.83 5.61
CA LEU A 314 -7.23 -14.11 5.95
C LEU A 314 -8.22 -15.25 6.24
N GLY A 315 -9.48 -14.95 6.55
CA GLY A 315 -10.48 -15.89 7.04
C GLY A 315 -10.55 -15.93 8.58
N GLU A 316 -11.71 -16.32 9.10
CA GLU A 316 -12.03 -16.29 10.54
C GLU A 316 -11.11 -17.19 11.39
N GLU A 317 -10.71 -18.35 10.84
CA GLU A 317 -9.84 -19.32 11.54
C GLU A 317 -8.44 -18.78 11.82
N ARG A 318 -8.00 -17.78 11.04
CA ARG A 318 -6.66 -17.19 11.12
C ARG A 318 -6.61 -15.96 12.02
N LEU A 319 -7.73 -15.55 12.62
CA LEU A 319 -7.80 -14.46 13.60
C LEU A 319 -8.04 -15.00 15.01
N ARG A 320 -7.15 -14.62 15.94
CA ARG A 320 -7.38 -14.70 17.39
C ARG A 320 -7.61 -13.31 17.97
N ALA A 321 -8.83 -13.02 18.39
CA ALA A 321 -9.17 -11.83 19.16
C ALA A 321 -9.01 -12.11 20.67
N VAL A 322 -8.37 -11.18 21.38
CA VAL A 322 -8.18 -11.29 22.84
C VAL A 322 -8.75 -10.06 23.53
N MET A 323 -9.74 -10.26 24.39
CA MET A 323 -10.23 -9.22 25.30
C MET A 323 -9.42 -9.26 26.60
N MET A 324 -8.89 -8.11 27.01
CA MET A 324 -7.97 -7.99 28.13
C MET A 324 -8.47 -7.00 29.19
N PRO A 325 -9.52 -7.38 29.95
CA PRO A 325 -10.23 -6.47 30.84
C PRO A 325 -9.42 -6.12 32.09
N TYR A 326 -9.70 -4.95 32.63
CA TYR A 326 -9.24 -4.48 33.93
C TYR A 326 -10.42 -3.89 34.74
N ARG A 327 -10.14 -3.26 35.89
CA ARG A 327 -11.13 -2.66 36.81
C ARG A 327 -12.08 -1.66 36.13
N TYR A 328 -11.56 -0.91 35.16
CA TYR A 328 -12.28 0.17 34.48
C TYR A 328 -12.99 -0.27 33.20
N THR A 329 -12.82 -1.52 32.77
CA THR A 329 -13.45 -2.02 31.54
C THR A 329 -14.95 -2.11 31.73
N SER A 330 -15.71 -1.44 30.86
CA SER A 330 -17.17 -1.39 30.97
C SER A 330 -17.82 -2.72 30.54
N LYS A 331 -19.03 -2.98 31.08
CA LYS A 331 -19.85 -4.12 30.64
C LYS A 331 -20.20 -4.03 29.16
N ASP A 332 -20.40 -2.81 28.66
CA ASP A 332 -20.71 -2.56 27.25
C ASP A 332 -19.52 -2.90 26.37
N SER A 333 -18.29 -2.52 26.74
CA SER A 333 -17.08 -2.89 25.98
C SER A 333 -16.83 -4.40 25.95
N LEU A 334 -17.12 -5.12 27.05
CA LEU A 334 -17.07 -6.59 27.07
C LEU A 334 -18.08 -7.21 26.08
N LYS A 335 -19.33 -6.75 26.15
CA LYS A 335 -20.40 -7.22 25.28
C LYS A 335 -20.13 -6.91 23.81
N ASP A 336 -19.72 -5.69 23.52
CA ASP A 336 -19.38 -5.21 22.18
C ASP A 336 -18.26 -6.05 21.55
N ALA A 337 -17.19 -6.33 22.30
CA ALA A 337 -16.09 -7.16 21.83
C ALA A 337 -16.55 -8.60 21.54
N GLU A 338 -17.36 -9.18 22.43
CA GLU A 338 -17.91 -10.53 22.24
C GLU A 338 -18.84 -10.61 21.03
N ASP A 339 -19.75 -9.64 20.88
CA ASP A 339 -20.70 -9.58 19.76
C ASP A 339 -19.96 -9.40 18.42
N CYS A 340 -18.95 -8.54 18.39
CA CYS A 340 -18.09 -8.35 17.21
C CYS A 340 -17.38 -9.65 16.82
N ALA A 341 -16.71 -10.32 17.77
CA ALA A 341 -16.03 -11.57 17.50
C ALA A 341 -16.99 -12.68 17.04
N ARG A 342 -18.18 -12.74 17.63
CA ARG A 342 -19.24 -13.68 17.26
C ARG A 342 -19.76 -13.42 15.84
N ALA A 343 -20.01 -12.16 15.50
CA ALA A 343 -20.47 -11.78 14.17
C ALA A 343 -19.43 -12.07 13.08
N LEU A 344 -18.14 -11.96 13.43
CA LEU A 344 -17.01 -12.30 12.57
C LEU A 344 -16.66 -13.79 12.53
N GLY A 345 -17.26 -14.62 13.41
CA GLY A 345 -16.94 -16.05 13.51
C GLY A 345 -15.53 -16.36 14.01
N CYS A 346 -14.79 -15.38 14.52
CA CYS A 346 -13.39 -15.54 14.88
C CYS A 346 -13.22 -16.06 16.31
N ARG A 347 -12.02 -16.59 16.60
CA ARG A 347 -11.70 -17.06 17.94
C ARG A 347 -11.62 -15.87 18.91
N TYR A 348 -12.34 -15.97 20.03
CA TYR A 348 -12.36 -14.97 21.10
C TYR A 348 -11.91 -15.58 22.43
N ASP A 349 -10.83 -15.05 23.01
CA ASP A 349 -10.35 -15.44 24.33
C ASP A 349 -10.38 -14.22 25.28
N ILE A 350 -10.67 -14.44 26.57
CA ILE A 350 -10.61 -13.39 27.60
C ILE A 350 -9.41 -13.64 28.51
N VAL A 351 -8.52 -12.65 28.64
CA VAL A 351 -7.30 -12.72 29.47
C VAL A 351 -7.23 -11.46 30.35
N PRO A 352 -7.81 -11.49 31.56
CA PRO A 352 -7.79 -10.34 32.47
C PRO A 352 -6.37 -9.89 32.83
N ILE A 353 -6.15 -8.58 32.95
CA ILE A 353 -4.82 -8.01 33.24
C ILE A 353 -4.65 -7.59 34.71
N PHE A 354 -5.61 -7.90 35.57
CA PHE A 354 -5.58 -7.48 36.97
C PHE A 354 -4.30 -7.92 37.69
N GLU A 355 -3.96 -9.21 37.64
CA GLU A 355 -2.78 -9.72 38.34
C GLU A 355 -1.46 -9.15 37.80
N PRO A 356 -1.21 -9.11 36.46
CA PRO A 356 -0.03 -8.43 35.93
C PRO A 356 0.10 -6.96 36.35
N VAL A 357 -0.99 -6.19 36.28
CA VAL A 357 -0.98 -4.76 36.63
C VAL A 357 -0.72 -4.56 38.12
N GLU A 358 -1.43 -5.28 38.98
CA GLU A 358 -1.22 -5.19 40.44
C GLU A 358 0.16 -5.67 40.85
N GLY A 359 0.72 -6.68 40.18
CA GLY A 359 2.09 -7.12 40.40
C GLY A 359 3.12 -6.01 40.13
N PHE A 360 2.95 -5.23 39.05
CA PHE A 360 3.79 -4.07 38.79
C PHE A 360 3.62 -2.97 39.85
N LEU A 361 2.37 -2.64 40.22
CA LEU A 361 2.10 -1.61 41.23
C LEU A 361 2.66 -2.00 42.61
N HIS A 362 2.51 -3.27 42.99
CA HIS A 362 3.11 -3.79 44.22
C HIS A 362 4.64 -3.67 44.22
N THR A 363 5.28 -4.02 43.09
CA THR A 363 6.74 -3.93 42.96
C THR A 363 7.24 -2.48 43.03
N LEU A 364 6.45 -1.53 42.55
CA LEU A 364 6.80 -0.10 42.50
C LEU A 364 6.32 0.69 43.74
N THR A 365 5.68 0.03 44.71
CA THR A 365 5.02 0.69 45.86
C THR A 365 5.96 1.65 46.60
N GLN A 366 7.17 1.20 46.96
CA GLN A 366 8.13 2.05 47.67
C GLN A 366 8.63 3.24 46.82
N MET A 367 8.71 3.07 45.50
CA MET A 367 9.15 4.14 44.60
C MET A 367 8.05 5.19 44.36
N PHE A 368 6.78 4.80 44.47
CA PHE A 368 5.62 5.66 44.25
C PHE A 368 5.02 6.21 45.54
N GLU A 369 5.65 5.96 46.69
CA GLU A 369 5.17 6.48 47.97
C GLU A 369 5.06 8.01 47.94
N GLY A 370 3.86 8.53 48.27
CA GLY A 370 3.57 9.96 48.28
C GLY A 370 3.29 10.60 46.91
N THR A 371 3.29 9.83 45.83
CA THR A 371 2.84 10.33 44.50
C THR A 371 1.32 10.16 44.34
N LYS A 372 0.76 10.79 43.31
CA LYS A 372 -0.64 10.60 42.90
C LYS A 372 -0.68 9.73 41.65
N GLU A 373 -1.67 8.85 41.56
CA GLU A 373 -1.95 8.10 40.35
C GLU A 373 -2.18 9.03 39.15
N GLY A 374 -1.77 8.58 37.97
CA GLY A 374 -1.98 9.28 36.70
C GLY A 374 -1.53 8.45 35.50
N ILE A 375 -0.88 9.12 34.55
CA ILE A 375 -0.49 8.54 33.25
C ILE A 375 0.43 7.30 33.40
N THR A 376 1.15 7.18 34.52
CA THR A 376 2.02 6.02 34.77
C THR A 376 1.19 4.73 34.94
N GLU A 377 0.18 4.76 35.79
CA GLU A 377 -0.71 3.64 36.09
C GLU A 377 -1.58 3.27 34.88
N GLU A 378 -2.06 4.27 34.14
CA GLU A 378 -2.76 4.08 32.87
C GLU A 378 -1.87 3.35 31.85
N ASN A 379 -0.61 3.77 31.70
CA ASN A 379 0.33 3.14 30.78
C ASN A 379 0.74 1.73 31.21
N LEU A 380 0.77 1.41 32.51
CA LEU A 380 1.05 0.04 32.97
C LEU A 380 0.00 -0.96 32.48
N GLN A 381 -1.28 -0.55 32.45
CA GLN A 381 -2.36 -1.37 31.88
C GLN A 381 -2.12 -1.64 30.39
N SER A 382 -1.82 -0.60 29.61
CA SER A 382 -1.54 -0.72 28.18
C SER A 382 -0.32 -1.61 27.91
N ARG A 383 0.77 -1.46 28.68
CA ARG A 383 1.97 -2.31 28.58
C ARG A 383 1.70 -3.77 28.95
N ALA A 384 0.92 -4.04 29.99
CA ALA A 384 0.53 -5.41 30.34
C ALA A 384 -0.21 -6.10 29.19
N ARG A 385 -1.17 -5.40 28.56
CA ARG A 385 -1.87 -5.91 27.36
C ARG A 385 -0.90 -6.19 26.22
N GLY A 386 0.00 -5.24 25.94
CA GLY A 386 1.04 -5.40 24.93
C GLY A 386 1.93 -6.63 25.18
N THR A 387 2.39 -6.83 26.42
CA THR A 387 3.21 -8.00 26.79
C THR A 387 2.45 -9.31 26.61
N ILE A 388 1.17 -9.37 26.96
CA ILE A 388 0.33 -10.57 26.78
C ILE A 388 0.19 -10.92 25.30
N LEU A 389 -0.15 -9.95 24.44
CA LEU A 389 -0.26 -10.19 23.00
C LEU A 389 1.05 -10.68 22.39
N MET A 390 2.18 -10.08 22.80
CA MET A 390 3.49 -10.53 22.36
C MET A 390 3.81 -11.94 22.86
N ALA A 391 3.48 -12.28 24.11
CA ALA A 391 3.67 -13.64 24.63
C ALA A 391 2.85 -14.69 23.85
N ILE A 392 1.61 -14.37 23.48
CA ILE A 392 0.76 -15.22 22.63
C ILE A 392 1.40 -15.37 21.25
N SER A 393 1.84 -14.27 20.64
CA SER A 393 2.58 -14.27 19.37
C SER A 393 3.81 -15.17 19.42
N ASN A 394 4.66 -15.03 20.44
CA ASN A 394 5.86 -15.85 20.60
C ASN A 394 5.51 -17.34 20.78
N LYS A 395 4.42 -17.66 21.47
CA LYS A 395 4.02 -19.05 21.72
C LYS A 395 3.46 -19.73 20.47
N PHE A 396 2.67 -19.01 19.67
CA PHE A 396 1.89 -19.59 18.56
C PHE A 396 2.36 -19.15 17.17
N GLY A 397 3.40 -18.32 17.08
CA GLY A 397 3.92 -17.78 15.82
C GLY A 397 2.92 -16.85 15.09
N SER A 398 1.97 -16.26 15.82
CA SER A 398 0.97 -15.35 15.25
C SER A 398 1.52 -13.94 15.16
N MET A 399 1.24 -13.22 14.07
CA MET A 399 1.63 -11.81 13.99
C MET A 399 0.67 -10.95 14.83
N VAL A 400 1.21 -10.06 15.68
CA VAL A 400 0.38 -9.11 16.41
C VAL A 400 -0.06 -7.98 15.47
N VAL A 401 -1.36 -7.76 15.33
CA VAL A 401 -1.94 -6.61 14.63
C VAL A 401 -2.20 -5.50 15.65
N THR A 402 -1.58 -4.34 15.46
CA THR A 402 -1.90 -3.14 16.25
C THR A 402 -3.02 -2.35 15.58
N THR A 403 -3.74 -1.55 16.37
CA THR A 403 -5.03 -0.96 16.02
C THR A 403 -5.03 0.56 16.15
N GLY A 404 -3.86 1.21 16.25
CA GLY A 404 -3.79 2.66 16.34
C GLY A 404 -4.08 3.34 14.99
N ASN A 405 -4.90 4.38 14.97
CA ASN A 405 -5.20 5.13 13.74
C ASN A 405 -4.25 6.34 13.55
N LYS A 406 -4.32 6.97 12.38
CA LYS A 406 -3.47 8.11 12.01
C LYS A 406 -3.66 9.30 12.95
N SER A 407 -4.86 9.56 13.45
CA SER A 407 -5.14 10.66 14.37
C SER A 407 -4.41 10.47 15.70
N GLU A 408 -4.50 9.27 16.29
CA GLU A 408 -3.81 8.90 17.53
C GLU A 408 -2.28 8.95 17.37
N MET A 409 -1.76 8.35 16.30
CA MET A 409 -0.32 8.35 16.01
C MET A 409 0.20 9.76 15.73
N SER A 410 -0.62 10.64 15.14
CA SER A 410 -0.27 12.03 14.89
C SER A 410 0.00 12.77 16.19
N VAL A 411 -0.94 12.76 17.13
CA VAL A 411 -0.82 13.53 18.38
C VAL A 411 -0.15 12.75 19.52
N GLY A 412 0.28 11.52 19.26
CA GLY A 412 0.94 10.66 20.23
C GLY A 412 0.02 10.16 21.33
N TYR A 413 -1.28 10.05 21.05
CA TYR A 413 -2.29 9.45 21.94
C TYR A 413 -2.18 7.93 21.88
N ALA A 414 -1.04 7.43 22.38
CA ALA A 414 -0.64 6.04 22.37
C ALA A 414 0.42 5.77 23.44
N THR A 415 0.48 4.53 23.92
CA THR A 415 1.48 4.07 24.88
C THR A 415 2.58 3.29 24.19
N LEU A 416 3.81 3.83 24.22
CA LEU A 416 4.98 3.05 23.80
C LEU A 416 5.08 1.75 24.59
N TYR A 417 5.25 0.66 23.84
CA TYR A 417 5.33 -0.71 24.32
C TYR A 417 4.03 -1.25 24.94
N GLY A 418 2.90 -0.56 24.71
CA GLY A 418 1.55 -1.00 25.06
C GLY A 418 0.73 -1.26 23.79
N ASP A 419 -0.25 -0.40 23.53
CA ASP A 419 -1.08 -0.41 22.31
C ASP A 419 -0.28 -0.34 21.00
N MET A 420 0.92 0.25 21.03
CA MET A 420 1.84 0.30 19.88
C MET A 420 2.52 -1.04 19.59
N ASN A 421 2.42 -2.06 20.46
CA ASN A 421 3.02 -3.37 20.20
C ASN A 421 2.32 -4.05 19.03
N GLY A 422 3.08 -4.35 17.98
CA GLY A 422 2.56 -4.97 16.78
C GLY A 422 3.65 -5.27 15.76
N GLY A 423 3.38 -6.23 14.88
CA GLY A 423 4.17 -6.47 13.68
C GLY A 423 3.67 -5.66 12.48
N PHE A 424 2.36 -5.37 12.42
CA PHE A 424 1.76 -4.63 11.32
C PHE A 424 0.47 -3.92 11.75
N ASN A 425 0.12 -2.83 11.06
CA ASN A 425 -1.09 -2.05 11.31
C ASN A 425 -1.87 -1.76 10.02
N PRO A 426 -3.03 -2.39 9.79
CA PRO A 426 -3.80 -2.19 8.57
C PRO A 426 -4.44 -0.81 8.47
N ILE A 427 -4.59 -0.07 9.57
CA ILE A 427 -5.29 1.23 9.61
C ILE A 427 -4.37 2.40 10.01
N LYS A 428 -3.05 2.18 9.99
CA LYS A 428 -2.04 3.16 10.43
C LYS A 428 -2.23 4.54 9.82
N ASP A 429 -2.66 4.57 8.56
CA ASP A 429 -2.77 5.79 7.76
C ASP A 429 -4.23 6.24 7.52
N LEU A 430 -5.18 5.71 8.31
CA LEU A 430 -6.57 6.17 8.34
C LEU A 430 -6.78 7.15 9.49
N TYR A 431 -7.38 8.31 9.23
CA TYR A 431 -7.86 9.21 10.27
C TYR A 431 -9.09 8.61 10.99
N LYS A 432 -9.35 9.02 12.23
CA LYS A 432 -10.45 8.47 13.05
C LYS A 432 -11.80 8.60 12.36
N MET A 433 -12.11 9.74 11.74
CA MET A 433 -13.36 9.92 11.00
C MET A 433 -13.47 8.97 9.80
N GLN A 434 -12.35 8.58 9.21
CA GLN A 434 -12.30 7.58 8.13
C GLN A 434 -12.52 6.17 8.70
N VAL A 435 -11.98 5.86 9.89
CA VAL A 435 -12.28 4.60 10.60
C VAL A 435 -13.78 4.44 10.85
N TYR A 436 -14.48 5.50 11.27
CA TYR A 436 -15.95 5.49 11.39
C TYR A 436 -16.63 5.24 10.05
N ALA A 437 -16.22 5.94 8.99
CA ALA A 437 -16.79 5.79 7.65
C ALA A 437 -16.61 4.36 7.11
N LEU A 438 -15.40 3.81 7.19
CA LEU A 438 -15.08 2.46 6.75
C LEU A 438 -15.83 1.39 7.55
N SER A 439 -16.01 1.59 8.86
CA SER A 439 -16.79 0.65 9.68
C SER A 439 -18.26 0.60 9.28
N ARG A 440 -18.87 1.77 9.02
CA ARG A 440 -20.25 1.85 8.49
C ARG A 440 -20.35 1.24 7.09
N TRP A 441 -19.37 1.53 6.24
CA TRP A 441 -19.30 0.98 4.89
C TRP A 441 -19.19 -0.55 4.92
N ARG A 442 -18.30 -1.12 5.75
CA ARG A 442 -18.11 -2.57 5.85
C ARG A 442 -19.33 -3.31 6.39
N ASN A 443 -20.13 -2.73 7.27
CA ASN A 443 -21.38 -3.36 7.72
C ASN A 443 -22.45 -3.46 6.62
N SER A 444 -22.34 -2.65 5.56
CA SER A 444 -23.29 -2.62 4.45
C SER A 444 -22.75 -3.28 3.17
N HIS A 445 -21.46 -3.62 3.13
CA HIS A 445 -20.79 -4.13 1.93
C HIS A 445 -19.82 -5.26 2.27
N VAL A 446 -19.58 -6.14 1.31
CA VAL A 446 -18.48 -7.11 1.33
C VAL A 446 -17.70 -6.92 0.03
N PRO A 447 -16.44 -6.45 0.08
CA PRO A 447 -15.69 -6.22 -1.14
C PRO A 447 -15.33 -7.54 -1.85
N PRO A 448 -15.08 -7.49 -3.18
CA PRO A 448 -14.58 -8.64 -3.91
C PRO A 448 -13.35 -9.26 -3.27
N GLY A 449 -13.34 -10.59 -3.17
CA GLY A 449 -12.23 -11.35 -2.59
C GLY A 449 -12.12 -11.30 -1.06
N ALA A 450 -13.05 -10.66 -0.34
CA ALA A 450 -13.15 -10.77 1.11
C ALA A 450 -13.62 -12.17 1.53
N LEU A 451 -13.04 -12.70 2.61
CA LEU A 451 -13.35 -14.02 3.17
C LEU A 451 -14.30 -13.97 4.37
N GLY A 452 -14.63 -12.77 4.86
CA GLY A 452 -15.48 -12.61 6.04
C GLY A 452 -16.97 -12.61 5.73
N PRO A 453 -17.80 -12.67 6.78
CA PRO A 453 -19.25 -12.78 6.62
C PRO A 453 -19.88 -11.49 6.09
N SER A 454 -21.02 -11.64 5.43
CA SER A 454 -21.91 -10.53 5.06
C SER A 454 -22.73 -10.03 6.24
N GLY A 455 -23.14 -8.76 6.19
CA GLY A 455 -24.01 -8.15 7.20
C GLY A 455 -23.25 -7.32 8.23
N GLU A 456 -23.91 -7.04 9.35
CA GLU A 456 -23.33 -6.27 10.46
C GLU A 456 -22.30 -7.13 11.21
N VAL A 457 -21.02 -6.82 11.01
CA VAL A 457 -19.90 -7.50 11.68
C VAL A 457 -19.26 -6.65 12.77
N ILE A 458 -19.43 -5.32 12.68
CA ILE A 458 -19.05 -4.35 13.71
C ILE A 458 -20.34 -3.87 14.38
N PRO A 459 -20.64 -4.27 15.63
CA PRO A 459 -21.87 -3.87 16.31
C PRO A 459 -22.11 -2.37 16.24
N LYS A 460 -23.35 -1.95 15.92
CA LYS A 460 -23.70 -0.52 15.80
C LYS A 460 -23.30 0.31 17.04
N ASN A 461 -23.41 -0.26 18.24
CA ASN A 461 -23.01 0.39 19.48
C ASN A 461 -21.53 0.81 19.49
N ILE A 462 -20.63 0.00 18.90
CA ILE A 462 -19.20 0.32 18.75
C ILE A 462 -18.99 1.56 17.88
N ILE A 463 -19.83 1.74 16.86
CA ILE A 463 -19.73 2.84 15.89
C ILE A 463 -20.35 4.13 16.44
N ASP A 464 -21.41 4.03 17.25
CA ASP A 464 -22.15 5.20 17.74
C ASP A 464 -21.63 5.72 19.10
N LYS A 465 -20.90 4.91 19.88
CA LYS A 465 -20.35 5.34 21.17
C LYS A 465 -19.12 6.24 21.02
N ALA A 466 -18.88 7.07 22.05
CA ALA A 466 -17.68 7.90 22.11
C ALA A 466 -16.42 7.02 22.28
N PRO A 467 -15.30 7.35 21.61
CA PRO A 467 -14.07 6.58 21.71
C PRO A 467 -13.40 6.80 23.07
N SER A 468 -12.81 5.72 23.60
CA SER A 468 -12.17 5.68 24.92
C SER A 468 -11.16 4.54 25.00
N ALA A 469 -10.05 4.77 25.71
CA ALA A 469 -9.07 3.75 26.07
C ALA A 469 -9.41 2.98 27.37
N GLU A 470 -10.43 3.41 28.12
CA GLU A 470 -10.87 2.82 29.41
C GLU A 470 -9.72 2.53 30.41
N LEU A 471 -8.77 3.46 30.54
CA LEU A 471 -7.62 3.36 31.45
C LEU A 471 -7.89 3.96 32.83
N ARG A 472 -8.96 4.76 32.97
CA ARG A 472 -9.48 5.31 34.23
C ARG A 472 -11.00 5.48 34.16
N GLU A 473 -11.64 5.74 35.30
CA GLU A 473 -13.09 5.92 35.39
C GLU A 473 -13.61 7.03 34.47
N ASN A 474 -14.67 6.73 33.71
CA ASN A 474 -15.39 7.64 32.81
C ASN A 474 -14.52 8.38 31.79
N GLN A 475 -13.39 7.78 31.37
CA GLN A 475 -12.47 8.38 30.40
C GLN A 475 -13.10 8.49 29.00
N THR A 476 -12.88 9.61 28.34
CA THR A 476 -13.06 9.75 26.88
C THR A 476 -11.84 10.41 26.24
N ASP A 477 -11.63 10.19 24.95
CA ASP A 477 -10.49 10.81 24.24
C ASP A 477 -10.60 12.35 24.23
N GLN A 478 -11.84 12.87 24.28
CA GLN A 478 -12.13 14.31 24.31
C GLN A 478 -11.70 14.99 25.61
N ASP A 479 -11.40 14.23 26.66
CA ASP A 479 -10.80 14.77 27.89
C ASP A 479 -9.41 15.39 27.61
N SER A 480 -8.73 14.91 26.55
CA SER A 480 -7.35 15.29 26.20
C SER A 480 -7.21 15.85 24.79
N LEU A 481 -8.17 15.64 23.89
CA LEU A 481 -8.09 16.04 22.49
C LEU A 481 -9.31 16.88 22.08
N PRO A 482 -9.19 17.76 21.07
CA PRO A 482 -10.39 18.32 20.44
C PRO A 482 -11.22 17.19 19.79
N PRO A 483 -12.52 17.42 19.52
CA PRO A 483 -13.34 16.44 18.82
C PRO A 483 -12.72 16.00 17.50
N TYR A 484 -12.80 14.70 17.19
CA TYR A 484 -12.13 14.12 16.02
C TYR A 484 -12.42 14.81 14.68
N PRO A 485 -13.64 15.28 14.36
CA PRO A 485 -13.86 16.06 13.13
C PRO A 485 -12.98 17.32 13.03
N VAL A 486 -12.73 17.99 14.16
CA VAL A 486 -11.85 19.18 14.21
C VAL A 486 -10.38 18.75 14.20
N LEU A 487 -10.04 17.73 14.98
CA LEU A 487 -8.68 17.21 15.04
C LEU A 487 -8.19 16.73 13.67
N ASP A 488 -8.99 15.91 12.99
CA ASP A 488 -8.63 15.29 11.72
C ASP A 488 -8.48 16.35 10.61
N ASP A 489 -9.36 17.36 10.55
CA ASP A 489 -9.21 18.45 9.56
C ASP A 489 -7.93 19.27 9.80
N ILE A 490 -7.61 19.60 11.06
CA ILE A 490 -6.34 20.28 11.40
C ILE A 490 -5.13 19.41 11.03
N LEU A 491 -5.18 18.12 11.34
CA LEU A 491 -4.09 17.19 11.01
C LEU A 491 -3.93 17.01 9.50
N GLU A 492 -5.01 16.97 8.72
CA GLU A 492 -4.94 16.91 7.27
C GLU A 492 -4.28 18.18 6.71
N CYS A 493 -4.59 19.35 7.27
CA CYS A 493 -3.90 20.59 6.91
C CYS A 493 -2.39 20.56 7.23
N LEU A 494 -2.03 20.15 8.44
CA LEU A 494 -0.63 20.14 8.91
C LEU A 494 0.22 19.05 8.23
N VAL A 495 -0.37 17.88 7.95
CA VAL A 495 0.37 16.70 7.47
C VAL A 495 0.31 16.58 5.96
N GLU A 496 -0.89 16.51 5.37
CA GLU A 496 -1.03 16.29 3.92
C GLU A 496 -0.69 17.55 3.13
N ASN A 497 -1.20 18.69 3.59
CA ASN A 497 -1.12 19.96 2.87
C ASN A 497 0.07 20.84 3.29
N GLU A 498 0.81 20.47 4.34
CA GLU A 498 1.94 21.27 4.88
C GLU A 498 1.61 22.75 5.15
N MET A 499 0.36 23.02 5.58
CA MET A 499 -0.08 24.37 5.89
C MET A 499 0.55 24.91 7.17
N GLY A 500 0.88 26.20 7.17
CA GLY A 500 1.29 26.92 8.39
C GLY A 500 0.11 27.20 9.32
N VAL A 501 0.39 27.57 10.56
CA VAL A 501 -0.68 27.76 11.57
C VAL A 501 -1.64 28.89 11.18
N ASP A 502 -1.12 29.98 10.61
CA ASP A 502 -1.93 31.13 10.18
C ASP A 502 -2.91 30.77 9.06
N ASP A 503 -2.49 29.93 8.11
CA ASP A 503 -3.35 29.49 7.00
C ASP A 503 -4.49 28.58 7.50
N ILE A 504 -4.22 27.75 8.51
CA ILE A 504 -5.24 26.89 9.13
C ILE A 504 -6.24 27.73 9.93
N VAL A 505 -5.77 28.77 10.62
CA VAL A 505 -6.66 29.73 11.30
C VAL A 505 -7.52 30.49 10.29
N ALA A 506 -6.97 30.86 9.13
CA ALA A 506 -7.73 31.51 8.05
C ALA A 506 -8.84 30.61 7.47
N ARG A 507 -8.72 29.28 7.59
CA ARG A 507 -9.78 28.30 7.26
C ARG A 507 -10.91 28.24 8.30
N GLY A 508 -10.78 28.92 9.44
CA GLY A 508 -11.82 29.04 10.46
C GLY A 508 -11.56 28.26 11.76
N HIS A 509 -10.37 27.69 11.94
CA HIS A 509 -10.01 27.00 13.20
C HIS A 509 -9.52 27.98 14.27
N ASP A 510 -9.79 27.65 15.54
CA ASP A 510 -9.27 28.41 16.68
C ASP A 510 -7.74 28.27 16.79
N ARG A 511 -7.03 29.41 16.90
CA ARG A 511 -5.57 29.45 16.94
C ARG A 511 -4.97 28.64 18.09
N ALA A 512 -5.56 28.71 19.29
CA ALA A 512 -5.03 27.99 20.45
C ALA A 512 -5.13 26.47 20.24
N THR A 513 -6.23 26.02 19.63
CA THR A 513 -6.44 24.62 19.24
C THR A 513 -5.42 24.17 18.18
N VAL A 514 -5.24 24.94 17.10
CA VAL A 514 -4.27 24.60 16.04
C VAL A 514 -2.85 24.52 16.60
N ALA A 515 -2.41 25.53 17.36
CA ALA A 515 -1.07 25.55 17.97
C ALA A 515 -0.85 24.38 18.93
N ARG A 516 -1.89 23.97 19.67
CA ARG A 516 -1.85 22.79 20.54
C ARG A 516 -1.70 21.50 19.73
N VAL A 517 -2.47 21.32 18.66
CA VAL A 517 -2.39 20.13 17.79
C VAL A 517 -1.02 20.06 17.09
N GLU A 518 -0.51 21.18 16.58
CA GLU A 518 0.85 21.27 16.01
C GLU A 518 1.91 20.87 17.05
N HIS A 519 1.77 21.36 18.28
CA HIS A 519 2.68 21.01 19.36
C HIS A 519 2.68 19.50 19.63
N LEU A 520 1.50 18.90 19.80
CA LEU A 520 1.32 17.45 20.01
C LEU A 520 1.89 16.64 18.85
N LEU A 521 1.60 17.06 17.61
CA LEU A 521 2.11 16.44 16.40
C LEU A 521 3.63 16.31 16.42
N TYR A 522 4.34 17.40 16.75
CA TYR A 522 5.79 17.38 16.75
C TYR A 522 6.43 16.68 17.94
N ILE A 523 5.86 16.76 19.15
CA ILE A 523 6.44 16.05 20.30
C ILE A 523 6.22 14.53 20.21
N ALA A 524 5.26 14.07 19.41
CA ALA A 524 4.96 12.65 19.22
C ALA A 524 5.91 11.94 18.21
N GLU A 525 6.85 12.65 17.59
CA GLU A 525 7.75 12.09 16.56
C GLU A 525 8.53 10.87 17.06
N TYR A 526 9.05 10.91 18.29
CA TYR A 526 9.80 9.78 18.87
C TYR A 526 8.95 8.51 19.03
N LYS A 527 7.63 8.64 19.25
CA LYS A 527 6.71 7.49 19.31
C LYS A 527 6.52 6.92 17.90
N ARG A 528 6.19 7.77 16.92
CA ARG A 528 5.94 7.34 15.53
C ARG A 528 7.11 6.61 14.90
N ARG A 529 8.35 7.00 15.21
CA ARG A 529 9.57 6.30 14.74
C ARG A 529 9.69 4.85 15.22
N GLN A 530 8.91 4.46 16.23
CA GLN A 530 8.86 3.11 16.80
C GLN A 530 7.52 2.40 16.51
N ALA A 531 6.61 3.05 15.79
CA ALA A 531 5.35 2.43 15.42
C ALA A 531 5.59 1.31 14.40
N ALA A 532 4.78 0.26 14.46
CA ALA A 532 4.80 -0.80 13.47
C ALA A 532 4.62 -0.24 12.05
N PRO A 533 5.15 -0.92 11.01
CA PRO A 533 4.76 -0.63 9.63
C PRO A 533 3.25 -0.83 9.45
N GLY A 534 2.69 -0.16 8.46
CA GLY A 534 1.27 -0.26 8.18
C GLY A 534 0.90 0.28 6.82
N VAL A 535 -0.34 0.03 6.41
CA VAL A 535 -0.81 0.37 5.07
C VAL A 535 -0.87 1.88 4.88
N LYS A 536 -0.18 2.39 3.85
CA LYS A 536 -0.30 3.76 3.34
C LYS A 536 -1.50 3.86 2.41
N ILE A 537 -2.36 4.85 2.65
CA ILE A 537 -3.51 5.17 1.80
C ILE A 537 -3.59 6.67 1.45
N THR A 538 -2.85 7.52 2.17
CA THR A 538 -2.79 8.97 1.96
C THR A 538 -1.58 9.35 1.12
N ARG A 539 -1.51 10.62 0.73
CA ARG A 539 -0.39 11.15 -0.04
C ARG A 539 0.89 11.24 0.81
N LYS A 540 0.76 11.57 2.10
CA LYS A 540 1.89 11.69 3.04
C LYS A 540 1.70 10.81 4.27
N ASN A 541 2.34 9.64 4.27
CA ASN A 541 2.40 8.80 5.45
C ASN A 541 3.46 9.28 6.46
N PHE A 542 3.33 8.84 7.71
CA PHE A 542 4.41 9.01 8.69
C PHE A 542 5.51 7.99 8.43
N GLY A 543 6.68 8.46 7.99
CA GLY A 543 7.80 7.60 7.64
C GLY A 543 8.59 8.14 6.46
N ARG A 544 8.55 7.42 5.34
CA ARG A 544 9.37 7.76 4.15
C ARG A 544 8.94 9.06 3.49
N ASP A 545 7.62 9.33 3.42
CA ASP A 545 7.10 10.56 2.82
C ASP A 545 7.41 11.80 3.67
N ARG A 546 7.39 11.65 5.00
CA ARG A 546 7.50 12.75 5.96
C ARG A 546 8.61 12.48 6.98
N ARG A 547 9.82 12.95 6.68
CA ARG A 547 11.05 12.72 7.46
C ARG A 547 11.36 13.88 8.41
N TYR A 548 10.79 13.88 9.62
CA TYR A 548 11.01 14.95 10.60
C TYR A 548 12.04 14.57 11.68
N PRO A 549 12.87 15.51 12.16
CA PRO A 549 13.78 15.25 13.27
C PRO A 549 13.02 15.07 14.58
N ILE A 550 13.45 14.09 15.40
CA ILE A 550 12.92 13.90 16.76
C ILE A 550 13.30 15.11 17.63
N THR A 551 14.58 15.48 17.61
CA THR A 551 15.09 16.65 18.34
C THR A 551 14.75 17.92 17.57
N ASN A 552 13.56 18.48 17.83
CA ASN A 552 13.04 19.64 17.10
C ASN A 552 12.34 20.65 18.02
N ARG A 553 12.82 21.90 18.03
CA ARG A 553 12.22 23.02 18.76
C ARG A 553 11.40 23.98 17.90
N PHE A 554 11.39 23.83 16.57
CA PHE A 554 10.63 24.69 15.68
C PHE A 554 9.11 24.49 15.89
N ARG A 555 8.37 25.59 16.05
CA ARG A 555 6.91 25.64 16.13
C ARG A 555 6.49 26.92 15.41
N ASP A 556 5.61 26.80 14.43
CA ASP A 556 5.14 27.94 13.64
C ASP A 556 3.99 28.67 14.36
N GLY A 557 3.22 27.96 15.20
CA GLY A 557 2.14 28.55 15.98
C GLY A 557 2.54 29.28 17.26
N ARG A 558 3.83 29.60 17.46
CA ARG A 558 4.35 30.21 18.69
C ARG A 558 4.63 31.70 18.58
#